data_AF-A0A182AMS7-F1
#
_entry.id   AF-A0A182AMS7-F1
#
_cell.length_a   1.000
_cell.length_b   1.000
_cell.length_c   1.000
_cell.angle_alpha   90.00
_cell.angle_beta   90.00
_cell.angle_gamma   90.00
#
_symmetry.space_group_name_H-M   'P 1'
#
loop_
_entity.id
_entity.type
_entity.pdbx_description
1 polymer ?
#
loop_
_entity_poly.entity_id
_entity_poly.type
_entity_poly.pdbx_seq_one_letter_code
_entity_poly.pdbx_strand_id
1 'polypeptide(L)'
;MGWEYRVIHINVESGAPPEPPSPKTDSEKLGGALSPEFLQKEFPQQYGPLNARPRHPAEQLQFFLNALGRENWEMVEAAQVGPLLMFFFKRPGGGGPSVS
;
A
#
# COMPACT_ATOMS: atom_id res chain seq x y z
N MET A 1 -2.08 -12.76 -28.20
CA MET A 1 -2.23 -11.78 -27.12
C MET A 1 -2.56 -12.52 -25.83
N GLY A 2 -1.68 -12.47 -24.84
CA GLY A 2 -1.92 -13.10 -23.52
C GLY A 2 -2.57 -12.11 -22.56
N TRP A 3 -3.12 -12.60 -21.46
CA TRP A 3 -3.56 -11.75 -20.35
C TRP A 3 -2.46 -11.69 -19.30
N GLU A 4 -2.22 -10.50 -18.77
CA GLU A 4 -1.46 -10.31 -17.53
C GLU A 4 -2.45 -10.10 -16.40
N TYR A 5 -2.14 -10.67 -15.23
CA TYR A 5 -2.97 -10.59 -14.03
C TYR A 5 -2.19 -9.98 -12.88
N ARG A 6 -2.87 -9.17 -12.08
CA ARG A 6 -2.34 -8.57 -10.84
C ARG A 6 -3.36 -8.78 -9.74
N VAL A 7 -2.89 -9.20 -8.57
CA VAL A 7 -3.72 -9.42 -7.38
C VAL A 7 -3.23 -8.48 -6.30
N ILE A 8 -4.13 -7.74 -5.67
CA ILE A 8 -3.81 -6.98 -4.46
C ILE A 8 -4.64 -7.53 -3.30
N HIS A 9 -3.99 -7.64 -2.15
CA HIS A 9 -4.62 -7.95 -0.89
C HIS A 9 -4.89 -6.64 -0.14
N ILE A 10 -6.12 -6.47 0.33
CA ILE A 10 -6.47 -5.38 1.25
C ILE A 10 -6.56 -5.95 2.65
N ASN A 11 -5.65 -5.50 3.51
CA ASN A 11 -5.79 -5.75 4.93
C ASN A 11 -6.86 -4.80 5.48
N VAL A 12 -8.09 -5.29 5.61
CA VAL A 12 -9.16 -4.58 6.33
C VAL A 12 -9.07 -5.00 7.79
N GLU A 13 -8.01 -4.56 8.48
CA GLU A 13 -8.01 -4.62 9.94
C GLU A 13 -9.03 -3.58 10.44
N SER A 14 -10.23 -4.04 10.77
CA SER A 14 -11.26 -3.25 11.44
C SER A 14 -10.93 -2.99 12.92
N GLY A 15 -9.74 -3.38 13.39
CA GLY A 15 -9.26 -3.19 14.75
C GLY A 15 -8.15 -2.16 14.79
N ALA A 16 -8.47 -0.98 15.37
CA ALA A 16 -7.62 0.19 15.56
C ALA A 16 -6.93 0.74 14.28
N PRO A 17 -6.97 2.07 14.03
CA PRO A 17 -6.09 2.66 13.03
C PRO A 17 -4.65 2.21 13.31
N PRO A 18 -3.82 1.92 12.27
CA PRO A 18 -2.40 1.66 12.50
C PRO A 18 -1.86 2.81 13.35
N GLU A 19 -1.26 2.46 14.49
CA GLU A 19 -0.75 3.46 15.42
C GLU A 19 0.20 4.39 14.65
N PRO A 20 0.10 5.71 14.87
CA PRO A 20 0.97 6.64 14.19
C PRO A 20 2.43 6.28 14.47
N PRO A 21 3.31 6.39 13.47
CA PRO A 21 4.73 6.07 13.65
C PRO A 21 5.31 6.92 14.79
N SER A 22 5.94 6.24 15.75
CA SER A 22 6.51 6.85 16.95
C SER A 22 8.00 6.51 16.99
N PRO A 23 8.91 7.51 17.02
CA PRO A 23 10.35 7.26 17.07
C PRO A 23 10.74 6.41 18.30
N LYS A 24 9.97 6.53 19.39
CA LYS A 24 10.18 5.77 20.60
C LYS A 24 9.87 4.28 20.40
N THR A 25 8.70 3.97 19.84
CA THR A 25 8.27 2.60 19.58
C THR A 25 9.18 1.92 18.55
N ASP A 26 9.63 2.66 17.54
CA ASP A 26 10.51 2.12 16.50
C ASP A 26 11.96 1.96 17.01
N SER A 27 12.46 2.87 17.85
CA SER A 27 13.72 2.70 18.58
C SER A 27 13.71 1.45 19.46
N GLU A 28 12.63 1.19 20.17
CA GLU A 28 12.47 0.01 21.04
C GLU A 28 12.45 -1.29 20.20
N LYS A 29 11.76 -1.31 19.05
CA LYS A 29 11.77 -2.45 18.11
C LYS A 29 13.15 -2.73 17.53
N LEU A 30 13.97 -1.70 17.35
CA LEU A 30 15.36 -1.81 16.90
C LEU A 30 16.33 -2.17 18.04
N GLY A 31 15.81 -2.55 19.22
CA GLY A 31 16.63 -2.91 20.37
C GLY A 31 17.42 -1.74 20.96
N GLY A 32 16.98 -0.50 20.71
CA GLY A 32 17.69 0.72 21.11
C GLY A 32 18.94 1.02 20.29
N ALA A 33 19.18 0.31 19.17
CA ALA A 33 20.33 0.55 18.31
C ALA A 33 20.33 1.95 17.68
N LEU A 34 19.14 2.50 17.43
CA LEU A 34 18.94 3.87 16.97
C LEU A 34 18.08 4.61 18.01
N SER A 35 18.57 5.75 18.52
CA SER A 35 17.81 6.51 19.50
C SER A 35 16.58 7.17 18.86
N PRO A 36 15.51 7.44 19.64
CA PRO A 36 14.31 8.12 19.13
C PRO A 36 14.64 9.47 18.47
N GLU A 37 15.59 10.22 19.03
CA GLU A 37 16.03 11.51 18.50
C GLU A 37 16.74 11.35 17.16
N PHE A 38 17.55 10.30 17.00
CA PHE A 38 18.22 9.98 15.74
C PHE A 38 17.19 9.62 14.66
N LEU A 39 16.21 8.77 14.99
CA LEU A 39 15.13 8.40 14.08
C LEU A 39 14.30 9.62 13.64
N GLN A 40 13.97 10.51 14.57
CA GLN A 40 13.21 11.72 14.25
C GLN A 40 14.00 12.68 13.33
N LYS A 41 15.33 12.77 13.54
CA LYS A 41 16.22 13.64 12.76
C LYS A 41 16.47 13.10 11.35
N GLU A 42 16.67 11.79 11.19
CA GLU A 42 16.96 11.15 9.90
C GLU A 42 15.70 10.91 9.07
N PHE A 43 14.56 10.69 9.72
CA PHE A 43 13.27 10.44 9.06
C PHE A 43 12.21 11.48 9.44
N PRO A 44 12.47 12.80 9.25
CA PRO A 44 11.54 13.85 9.63
C PRO A 44 10.23 13.78 8.84
N GLN A 45 10.27 13.19 7.64
CA GLN A 45 9.08 12.91 6.85
C GLN A 45 8.19 11.86 7.54
N GLN A 46 8.76 10.79 8.10
CA GLN A 46 8.00 9.69 8.72
C GLN A 46 7.32 10.12 10.03
N TYR A 47 8.02 10.91 10.85
CA TYR A 47 7.56 11.31 12.19
C TYR A 47 7.00 12.73 12.26
N GLY A 48 6.86 13.41 11.12
CA GLY A 48 6.33 14.77 11.05
C GLY A 48 4.82 14.84 11.35
N PRO A 49 4.31 16.00 11.79
CA PRO A 49 2.91 16.20 12.18
C PRO A 49 1.90 15.97 11.03
N LEU A 50 2.37 15.94 9.78
CA LEU A 50 1.56 15.63 8.60
C LEU A 50 1.22 14.14 8.45
N ASN A 51 2.06 13.25 8.98
CA ASN A 51 1.86 11.80 8.94
C ASN A 51 1.17 11.24 10.20
N ALA A 52 0.91 12.10 11.20
CA ALA A 52 0.08 11.75 12.35
C ALA A 52 -1.42 11.68 12.02
N ARG A 53 -1.83 12.04 10.80
CA ARG A 53 -3.21 11.86 10.36
C ARG A 53 -3.39 10.42 9.91
N PRO A 54 -4.30 9.65 10.54
CA PRO A 54 -4.69 8.36 10.01
C PRO A 54 -5.26 8.62 8.61
N ARG A 55 -4.54 8.19 7.56
CA ARG A 55 -5.14 8.18 6.22
C ARG A 55 -6.32 7.24 6.28
N HIS A 56 -7.49 7.74 5.91
CA HIS A 56 -8.67 6.88 5.86
C HIS A 56 -8.38 5.74 4.87
N PRO A 57 -8.60 4.46 5.22
CA PRO A 57 -8.25 3.33 4.36
C PRO A 57 -8.78 3.46 2.92
N ALA A 58 -9.97 4.06 2.76
CA ALA A 58 -10.54 4.33 1.43
C ALA A 58 -9.70 5.31 0.59
N GLU A 59 -9.06 6.33 1.19
CA GLU A 59 -8.20 7.27 0.45
C GLU A 59 -6.93 6.59 -0.05
N GLN A 60 -6.35 5.71 0.77
CA GLN A 60 -5.19 4.91 0.37
C GLN A 60 -5.54 3.97 -0.79
N LEU A 61 -6.70 3.31 -0.70
CA LEU A 61 -7.22 2.46 -1.77
C LEU A 61 -7.48 3.26 -3.05
N GLN A 62 -8.08 4.44 -2.94
CA GLN A 62 -8.32 5.32 -4.07
C GLN A 62 -7.02 5.69 -4.80
N PHE A 63 -5.95 6.03 -4.07
CA PHE A 63 -4.65 6.30 -4.69
C PHE A 63 -4.13 5.08 -5.47
N PHE A 64 -4.23 3.89 -4.87
CA PHE A 64 -3.76 2.65 -5.47
C PHE A 64 -4.55 2.28 -6.73
N LEU A 65 -5.89 2.32 -6.66
CA LEU A 65 -6.78 2.02 -7.78
C LEU A 65 -6.56 2.98 -8.95
N ASN A 66 -6.35 4.27 -8.67
CA ASN A 66 -6.03 5.25 -9.70
C ASN A 66 -4.68 4.98 -10.36
N ALA A 67 -3.67 4.52 -9.60
CA ALA A 67 -2.38 4.13 -10.18
C ALA A 67 -2.52 2.92 -11.11
N LEU A 68 -3.28 1.90 -10.70
CA LEU A 68 -3.59 0.73 -11.52
C LEU A 68 -4.32 1.10 -12.82
N GLY A 69 -5.31 1.99 -12.74
CA GLY A 69 -6.03 2.49 -13.91
C GLY A 69 -5.11 3.19 -14.93
N ARG A 70 -4.13 3.99 -14.48
CA ARG A 70 -3.13 4.62 -15.38
C ARG A 70 -2.23 3.60 -16.10
N GLU A 71 -2.04 2.43 -15.50
CA GLU A 71 -1.28 1.32 -16.08
C GLU A 71 -2.14 0.37 -16.96
N ASN A 72 -3.38 0.77 -17.25
CA ASN A 72 -4.39 0.00 -18.00
C ASN A 72 -4.77 -1.35 -17.35
N TRP A 73 -4.69 -1.43 -16.02
CA TRP A 73 -5.26 -2.56 -15.29
C TRP A 73 -6.77 -2.37 -15.13
N GLU A 74 -7.53 -3.36 -15.58
CA GLU A 74 -8.97 -3.45 -15.41
C GLU A 74 -9.27 -4.30 -14.17
N MET A 75 -10.07 -3.79 -13.24
CA MET A 75 -10.56 -4.57 -12.10
C MET A 75 -11.60 -5.57 -12.61
N VAL A 76 -11.38 -6.85 -12.33
CA VAL A 76 -12.25 -7.95 -12.75
C VAL A 76 -13.21 -8.33 -11.63
N GLU A 77 -12.66 -8.49 -10.41
CA GLU A 77 -13.41 -9.01 -9.27
C GLU A 77 -12.79 -8.54 -7.96
N ALA A 78 -13.64 -8.34 -6.95
CA ALA A 78 -13.22 -8.29 -5.55
C ALA A 78 -13.86 -9.47 -4.82
N ALA A 79 -13.05 -10.39 -4.30
CA ALA A 79 -13.52 -11.60 -3.64
C ALA A 79 -12.79 -11.83 -2.32
N GLN A 80 -13.50 -12.47 -1.39
CA GLN A 80 -12.92 -12.89 -0.13
C GLN A 80 -12.35 -14.30 -0.27
N VAL A 81 -11.04 -14.45 -0.05
CA VAL A 81 -10.33 -15.73 -0.10
C VAL A 81 -9.85 -16.05 1.32
N GLY A 82 -10.63 -16.89 2.01
CA GLY A 82 -10.43 -17.11 3.45
C GLY A 82 -10.72 -15.81 4.23
N PRO A 83 -9.83 -15.34 5.13
CA PRO A 83 -10.02 -14.08 5.84
C PRO A 83 -9.63 -12.84 5.01
N LEU A 84 -9.02 -13.02 3.83
CA LEU A 84 -8.36 -11.96 3.07
C LEU A 84 -9.29 -11.41 1.99
N LEU A 85 -9.42 -10.08 1.92
CA LEU A 85 -10.12 -9.42 0.83
C LEU A 85 -9.15 -9.18 -0.34
N MET A 86 -9.41 -9.84 -1.46
CA MET A 86 -8.56 -9.81 -2.66
C MET A 86 -9.24 -9.05 -3.78
N PHE A 87 -8.46 -8.27 -4.53
CA PHE A 87 -8.91 -7.60 -5.75
C PHE A 87 -8.08 -8.12 -6.92
N PHE A 88 -8.77 -8.60 -7.94
CA PHE A 88 -8.21 -9.21 -9.14
C PHE A 88 -8.28 -8.21 -10.29
N PHE A 89 -7.14 -8.00 -10.94
CA PHE A 89 -7.00 -7.14 -12.10
C PHE A 89 -6.45 -7.92 -13.26
N LYS A 90 -6.83 -7.52 -14.47
CA LYS A 90 -6.24 -8.02 -15.72
C LYS A 90 -5.87 -6.87 -16.63
N ARG A 91 -4.94 -7.12 -17.55
CA ARG A 91 -4.71 -6.26 -18.71
C ARG A 91 -4.26 -7.08 -19.91
N PRO A 92 -4.41 -6.57 -21.14
CA PRO A 92 -3.78 -7.20 -22.30
C PRO A 92 -2.26 -7.20 -22.11
N GLY A 93 -1.64 -8.38 -22.17
CA GLY A 93 -0.18 -8.50 -22.19
C GLY A 93 0.36 -7.94 -23.49
N GLY A 94 1.44 -7.16 -23.41
CA GLY A 94 2.02 -6.38 -24.52
C GLY A 94 2.53 -7.16 -25.74
N GLY A 95 2.19 -8.44 -25.89
CA GLY A 95 2.45 -9.25 -27.08
C GLY A 95 1.40 -9.06 -28.18
N GLY A 96 1.23 -7.83 -28.65
CA GLY A 96 0.56 -7.48 -29.91
C GLY A 96 1.59 -6.92 -30.90
N PRO A 97 1.45 -7.13 -32.23
CA PRO A 97 2.55 -6.97 -33.18
C PRO A 97 3.07 -5.54 -33.20
N SER A 98 4.37 -5.37 -33.08
CA SER A 98 5.06 -4.16 -33.51
C SER A 98 4.83 -4.00 -35.01
N VAL A 99 3.88 -3.16 -35.40
CA VAL A 99 3.76 -2.73 -36.79
C VAL A 99 4.87 -1.69 -36.99
N SER A 100 5.89 -2.10 -37.74
CA SER A 100 6.93 -1.22 -38.32
C SER A 100 6.36 -0.40 -39.46
#